data_AF-A0A0C2Y116-F1
#
_entry.id   AF-A0A0C2Y116-F1
#
_cell.length_a   1.000
_cell.length_b   1.000
_cell.length_c   1.000
_cell.angle_alpha   90.00
_cell.angle_beta   90.00
_cell.angle_gamma   90.00
#
_symmetry.space_group_name_H-M   'P 1'
#
loop_
_entity.id
_entity.type
_entity.pdbx_description
1 polymer ?
#
loop_
_entity_poly.entity_id
_entity_poly.type
_entity_poly.pdbx_seq_one_letter_code
_entity_poly.pdbx_strand_id
1 'polypeptide(L)'
;MSPFEVNMLLQEIRQSKCVRLHMYAPRTTQAMKAFDDLTFYCVPPLSPGYESPPLDMRCQLNIWAGQLYLDRYETYLRLCLLLGISSPEPTEYTSVQSDRFVPKEGRIEEMVDLCLFDESPLTLLNMLFGLRRKGMGYQQTHMGKILHARLLLQEDFDVEDK
;
A
#
# COMPACT_ATOMS: atom_id res chain seq x y z
N MET A 1 -5.52 -17.47 4.34
CA MET A 1 -5.32 -18.90 4.68
C MET A 1 -4.35 -18.97 5.82
N SER A 2 -4.61 -19.85 6.80
CA SER A 2 -3.66 -20.17 7.85
C SER A 2 -2.46 -20.94 7.28
N PRO A 3 -1.28 -20.87 7.93
CA PRO A 3 -0.13 -21.68 7.53
C PRO A 3 -0.44 -23.19 7.48
N PHE A 4 -1.33 -23.67 8.36
CA PHE A 4 -1.78 -25.06 8.39
C PHE A 4 -2.51 -25.46 7.11
N GLU A 5 -3.50 -24.66 6.68
CA GLU A 5 -4.26 -24.91 5.45
C GLU A 5 -3.36 -24.85 4.21
N VAL A 6 -2.45 -23.86 4.15
CA VAL A 6 -1.49 -23.74 3.03
C VAL A 6 -0.57 -24.95 2.97
N ASN A 7 -0.10 -25.45 4.11
CA ASN A 7 0.75 -26.65 4.16
C ASN A 7 0.02 -27.89 3.64
N MET A 8 -1.27 -28.05 3.95
CA MET A 8 -2.08 -29.16 3.44
C MET A 8 -2.22 -29.12 1.91
N LEU A 9 -2.36 -27.93 1.33
CA LEU A 9 -2.51 -27.76 -0.12
C LEU A 9 -1.18 -27.63 -0.87
N LEU A 10 -0.04 -27.65 -0.17
CA LEU A 10 1.24 -27.26 -0.76
C LEU A 10 1.65 -28.14 -1.95
N GLN A 11 1.32 -29.45 -1.90
CA GLN A 11 1.60 -30.36 -3.01
C GLN A 11 0.73 -30.05 -4.25
N GLU A 12 -0.54 -29.72 -4.05
CA GLU A 12 -1.46 -29.33 -5.12
C GLU A 12 -1.04 -27.99 -5.73
N ILE A 13 -0.69 -27.01 -4.89
CA ILE A 13 -0.18 -25.70 -5.33
C ILE A 13 1.07 -25.88 -6.19
N ARG A 14 2.04 -26.71 -5.77
CA ARG A 14 3.27 -26.98 -6.53
C ARG A 14 3.03 -27.52 -7.94
N GLN A 15 1.96 -28.28 -8.12
CA GLN A 15 1.59 -28.89 -9.40
C GLN A 15 0.61 -28.02 -10.21
N SER A 16 0.06 -26.97 -9.59
CA SER A 16 -0.94 -26.11 -10.20
C SER A 16 -0.34 -25.21 -11.28
N LYS A 17 -1.13 -24.98 -12.33
CA LYS A 17 -0.85 -23.98 -13.38
C LYS A 17 -1.65 -22.70 -13.19
N CYS A 18 -2.60 -22.68 -12.25
CA CYS A 18 -3.57 -21.60 -12.07
C CYS A 18 -3.43 -20.91 -10.71
N VAL A 19 -2.78 -21.54 -9.74
CA VAL A 19 -2.61 -21.03 -8.37
C VAL A 19 -1.13 -20.97 -8.04
N ARG A 20 -0.72 -19.89 -7.37
CA ARG A 20 0.65 -19.69 -6.92
C ARG A 20 0.66 -19.09 -5.53
N LEU A 21 1.57 -19.61 -4.70
CA LEU A 21 1.87 -19.05 -3.38
C LEU A 21 3.01 -18.04 -3.55
N HIS A 22 2.77 -16.79 -3.16
CA HIS A 22 3.76 -15.72 -3.14
C HIS A 22 4.20 -15.42 -1.71
N MET A 23 5.51 -15.35 -1.47
CA MET A 23 6.04 -14.86 -0.21
C MET A 23 5.96 -13.34 -0.19
N TYR A 24 5.44 -12.81 0.92
CA TYR A 24 5.28 -11.38 1.11
C TYR A 24 5.56 -11.02 2.57
N ALA A 25 6.21 -9.88 2.78
CA ALA A 25 6.32 -9.23 4.09
C ALA A 25 6.22 -7.70 3.90
N PRO A 26 5.44 -7.00 4.74
CA PRO A 26 5.32 -5.56 4.65
C PRO A 26 6.64 -4.87 5.02
N ARG A 27 7.00 -3.81 4.29
CA ARG A 27 8.20 -3.00 4.57
C ARG A 27 8.00 -2.14 5.82
N THR A 28 8.48 -2.62 6.97
CA THR A 28 8.30 -1.96 8.28
C THR A 28 9.50 -1.11 8.72
N THR A 29 10.63 -1.20 8.02
CA THR A 29 11.78 -0.31 8.18
C THR A 29 12.27 0.15 6.81
N GLN A 30 12.95 1.29 6.74
CA GLN A 30 13.44 1.83 5.46
C GLN A 30 14.51 0.93 4.83
N ALA A 31 15.35 0.26 5.62
CA ALA A 31 16.39 -0.64 5.12
C ALA A 31 15.84 -1.98 4.56
N MET A 32 14.58 -2.33 4.84
CA MET A 32 13.98 -3.54 4.29
C MET A 32 13.77 -3.42 2.77
N LYS A 33 14.09 -4.50 2.05
CA LYS A 33 13.73 -4.68 0.65
C LYS A 33 12.20 -4.72 0.49
N ALA A 34 11.70 -4.11 -0.58
CA ALA A 34 10.29 -4.21 -0.95
C ALA A 34 9.97 -5.61 -1.54
N PHE A 35 8.86 -6.22 -1.10
CA PHE A 35 8.36 -7.52 -1.58
C PHE A 35 6.97 -7.43 -2.22
N ASP A 36 6.49 -6.22 -2.44
CA ASP A 36 5.15 -5.93 -2.95
C ASP A 36 5.05 -6.11 -4.47
N ASP A 37 6.14 -6.38 -5.18
CA ASP A 37 6.12 -6.87 -6.56
C ASP A 37 5.74 -8.37 -6.65
N LEU A 38 5.68 -9.06 -5.49
CA LEU A 38 5.38 -10.47 -5.32
C LEU A 38 6.31 -11.40 -6.12
N THR A 39 7.54 -10.98 -6.42
CA THR A 39 8.49 -11.77 -7.21
C THR A 39 9.56 -12.48 -6.37
N PHE A 40 9.69 -12.13 -5.09
CA PHE A 40 10.79 -12.57 -4.23
C PHE A 40 10.93 -14.10 -4.12
N TYR A 41 9.85 -14.79 -3.77
CA TYR A 41 9.83 -16.25 -3.70
C TYR A 41 8.42 -16.76 -3.97
N CYS A 42 8.30 -17.68 -4.92
CA CYS A 42 7.02 -18.22 -5.34
C CYS A 42 7.03 -19.75 -5.43
N VAL A 43 5.88 -20.36 -5.13
CA VAL A 43 5.64 -21.79 -5.31
C VAL A 43 4.37 -21.98 -6.14
N PRO A 44 4.46 -22.58 -7.35
CA PRO A 44 5.68 -22.94 -8.06
C PRO A 44 6.53 -21.71 -8.44
N PRO A 45 7.78 -21.88 -8.95
CA PRO A 45 8.61 -20.76 -9.41
C PRO A 45 7.96 -19.98 -10.56
N LEU A 46 8.23 -18.67 -10.62
CA LEU A 46 7.69 -17.81 -11.67
C LEU A 46 8.16 -18.25 -13.05
N SER A 47 7.25 -18.19 -14.02
CA SER A 47 7.60 -18.36 -15.42
C SER A 47 8.31 -17.11 -15.95
N PRO A 48 9.18 -17.25 -16.97
CA PRO A 48 9.70 -16.10 -17.70
C PRO A 48 8.55 -15.21 -18.19
N GLY A 49 8.70 -13.89 -18.04
CA GLY A 49 7.67 -12.93 -18.44
C GLY A 49 6.52 -12.76 -17.43
N TYR A 50 6.68 -13.22 -16.17
CA TYR A 50 5.72 -12.87 -15.12
C TYR A 50 5.69 -11.35 -14.90
N GLU A 51 4.50 -10.77 -15.02
CA GLU A 51 4.27 -9.36 -14.73
C GLU A 51 3.87 -9.18 -13.26
N SER A 52 4.45 -8.17 -12.63
CA SER A 52 4.07 -7.81 -11.26
C SER A 52 2.59 -7.39 -11.20
N PRO A 53 1.90 -7.61 -10.07
CA PRO A 53 0.53 -7.16 -9.92
C PRO A 53 0.39 -5.65 -10.19
N PRO A 54 -0.78 -5.21 -10.70
CA PRO A 54 -1.06 -3.79 -10.89
C PRO A 54 -0.81 -2.98 -9.61
N LEU A 55 -0.38 -1.73 -9.78
CA LEU A 55 -0.02 -0.86 -8.65
C LEU A 55 -1.14 -0.74 -7.62
N ASP A 56 -2.41 -0.72 -8.06
CA ASP A 56 -3.57 -0.66 -7.16
C ASP A 56 -3.65 -1.86 -6.22
N MET A 57 -3.41 -3.07 -6.75
CA MET A 57 -3.37 -4.28 -5.94
C MET A 57 -2.21 -4.26 -4.95
N ARG A 58 -1.04 -3.75 -5.38
CA ARG A 58 0.13 -3.58 -4.50
C ARG A 58 -0.17 -2.58 -3.38
N CYS A 59 -0.76 -1.44 -3.69
CA CYS A 59 -1.20 -0.43 -2.71
C CYS A 59 -2.17 -1.03 -1.69
N GLN A 60 -3.21 -1.73 -2.14
CA GLN A 60 -4.18 -2.39 -1.26
C GLN A 60 -3.48 -3.42 -0.36
N LEU A 61 -2.70 -4.34 -0.94
CA LEU A 61 -1.92 -5.33 -0.18
C LEU A 61 -1.07 -4.67 0.92
N ASN A 62 -0.34 -3.61 0.57
CA ASN A 62 0.56 -2.90 1.46
C ASN A 62 -0.16 -2.20 2.61
N ILE A 63 -1.27 -1.52 2.35
CA ILE A 63 -2.10 -0.87 3.38
C ILE A 63 -2.57 -1.92 4.39
N TRP A 64 -3.24 -2.97 3.89
CA TRP A 64 -3.90 -3.95 4.75
C TRP A 64 -2.88 -4.80 5.51
N ALA A 65 -1.67 -4.99 4.97
CA ALA A 65 -0.57 -5.65 5.65
C ALA A 65 0.15 -4.78 6.70
N GLY A 66 -0.04 -3.46 6.69
CA GLY A 66 0.62 -2.54 7.62
C GLY A 66 2.02 -2.11 7.17
N GLN A 67 2.26 -1.98 5.86
CA GLN A 67 3.51 -1.47 5.33
C GLN A 67 3.71 0.00 5.70
N LEU A 68 4.89 0.33 6.23
CA LEU A 68 5.19 1.67 6.76
C LEU A 68 5.93 2.56 5.77
N TYR A 69 6.73 1.96 4.89
CA TYR A 69 7.56 2.66 3.91
C TYR A 69 7.14 2.24 2.51
N LEU A 70 6.94 3.24 1.66
CA LEU A 70 6.60 3.06 0.25
C LEU A 70 7.89 2.95 -0.58
N ASP A 71 7.83 2.25 -1.72
CA ASP A 71 8.98 1.99 -2.59
C ASP A 71 9.39 3.19 -3.45
N ARG A 72 8.42 3.98 -3.90
CA ARG A 72 8.62 5.15 -4.78
C ARG A 72 7.51 6.19 -4.62
N TYR A 73 7.77 7.42 -5.08
CA TYR A 73 6.83 8.54 -4.96
C TYR A 73 5.52 8.29 -5.72
N GLU A 74 5.57 7.61 -6.87
CA GLU A 74 4.39 7.26 -7.67
C GLU A 74 3.43 6.34 -6.89
N THR A 75 3.95 5.46 -6.03
CA THR A 75 3.14 4.62 -5.15
C THR A 75 2.39 5.48 -4.12
N TYR A 76 2.99 6.57 -3.65
CA TYR A 76 2.31 7.53 -2.78
C TYR A 76 1.18 8.26 -3.51
N LEU A 77 1.43 8.79 -4.70
CA LEU A 77 0.40 9.46 -5.50
C LEU A 77 -0.78 8.53 -5.79
N ARG A 78 -0.48 7.29 -6.18
CA ARG A 78 -1.52 6.28 -6.44
C ARG A 78 -2.32 5.94 -5.19
N LEU A 79 -1.65 5.83 -4.05
CA LEU A 79 -2.29 5.60 -2.75
C LEU A 79 -3.21 6.75 -2.35
N CYS A 80 -2.79 8.00 -2.59
CA CYS A 80 -3.62 9.19 -2.41
C CYS A 80 -4.92 9.11 -3.22
N LEU A 81 -4.86 8.73 -4.49
CA LEU A 81 -6.06 8.53 -5.33
C LEU A 81 -6.99 7.45 -4.75
N LEU A 82 -6.46 6.27 -4.39
CA LEU A 82 -7.25 5.16 -3.86
C LEU A 82 -7.93 5.48 -2.51
N LEU A 83 -7.24 6.23 -1.65
CA LEU A 83 -7.74 6.62 -0.33
C LEU A 83 -8.57 7.91 -0.37
N GLY A 84 -8.60 8.62 -1.50
CA GLY A 84 -9.26 9.91 -1.63
C GLY A 84 -8.58 11.02 -0.84
N ILE A 85 -7.24 11.01 -0.76
CA ILE A 85 -6.44 12.00 -0.02
C ILE A 85 -5.79 12.95 -1.02
N SER A 86 -5.92 14.25 -0.78
CA SER A 86 -5.24 15.26 -1.61
C SER A 86 -3.71 15.15 -1.50
N SER A 87 -3.02 15.04 -2.65
CA SER A 87 -1.55 15.02 -2.76
C SER A 87 -0.99 16.47 -2.82
N PRO A 88 0.34 16.67 -2.89
CA PRO A 88 0.94 17.98 -3.12
C PRO A 88 0.81 18.46 -4.57
N GLU A 89 0.35 17.61 -5.49
CA GLU A 89 0.20 17.99 -6.89
C GLU A 89 -0.87 19.08 -7.03
N PRO A 90 -0.70 20.03 -7.98
CA PRO A 90 -1.64 21.12 -8.17
C PRO A 90 -2.93 20.57 -8.79
N THR A 91 -3.81 20.06 -7.93
CA THR A 91 -5.12 19.51 -8.31
C THR A 91 -6.20 20.40 -7.71
N GLU A 92 -7.11 20.90 -8.56
CA GLU A 92 -8.17 21.83 -8.17
C GLU A 92 -9.37 21.11 -7.54
N TYR A 93 -9.14 20.35 -6.45
CA TYR A 93 -10.23 19.74 -5.69
C TYR A 93 -11.18 20.83 -5.18
N THR A 94 -12.49 20.64 -5.38
CA THR A 94 -13.50 21.63 -5.00
C THR A 94 -13.72 21.69 -3.49
N SER A 95 -13.42 20.60 -2.77
CA SER A 95 -13.53 20.52 -1.32
C SER A 95 -12.52 19.52 -0.76
N VAL A 96 -11.86 19.88 0.34
CA VAL A 96 -10.89 19.05 1.04
C VAL A 96 -11.13 19.19 2.54
N GLN A 97 -11.26 18.07 3.25
CA GLN A 97 -11.43 18.01 4.70
C GLN A 97 -10.13 18.29 5.44
N SER A 98 -10.19 18.50 6.76
CA SER A 98 -9.03 18.83 7.60
C SER A 98 -7.96 17.73 7.65
N ASP A 99 -8.37 16.48 7.44
CA ASP A 99 -7.48 15.32 7.35
C ASP A 99 -7.02 15.05 5.91
N ARG A 100 -7.27 16.00 5.00
CA ARG A 100 -6.98 15.97 3.56
C ARG A 100 -7.84 15.04 2.72
N PHE A 101 -8.85 14.39 3.30
CA PHE A 101 -9.79 13.59 2.53
C PHE A 101 -10.64 14.47 1.59
N VAL A 102 -10.88 13.98 0.39
CA VAL A 102 -11.68 14.62 -0.66
C VAL A 102 -13.03 13.90 -0.73
N PRO A 103 -14.13 14.53 -0.25
CA PRO A 103 -15.48 13.97 -0.35
C PRO A 103 -15.88 13.73 -1.80
N LYS A 104 -16.84 12.83 -2.03
CA LYS A 104 -17.28 12.42 -3.38
C LYS A 104 -17.60 13.60 -4.30
N GLU A 105 -18.23 14.64 -3.77
CA GLU A 105 -18.65 15.84 -4.50
C GLU A 105 -17.48 16.73 -4.94
N GLY A 106 -16.33 16.61 -4.26
CA GLY A 106 -15.12 17.39 -4.54
C GLY A 106 -14.06 16.65 -5.36
N ARG A 107 -14.32 15.38 -5.73
CA ARG A 107 -13.39 14.56 -6.51
C ARG A 107 -13.37 14.98 -7.97
N ILE A 108 -12.18 14.96 -8.55
CA ILE A 108 -11.95 15.17 -9.98
C ILE A 108 -10.99 14.11 -10.52
N GLU A 109 -10.89 14.03 -11.84
CA GLU A 109 -9.95 13.15 -12.55
C GLU A 109 -10.07 11.67 -12.10
N GLU A 110 -8.95 10.96 -12.04
CA GLU A 110 -8.90 9.53 -11.68
C GLU A 110 -9.46 9.22 -10.29
N MET A 111 -9.49 10.20 -9.37
CA MET A 111 -10.00 9.98 -8.02
C MET A 111 -11.50 9.67 -8.00
N VAL A 112 -12.25 10.14 -9.00
CA VAL A 112 -13.70 9.86 -9.14
C VAL A 112 -13.95 8.36 -9.26
N ASP A 113 -13.14 7.68 -10.06
CA ASP A 113 -13.31 6.25 -10.36
C ASP A 113 -12.56 5.35 -9.36
N LEU A 114 -11.43 5.81 -8.82
CA LEU A 114 -10.56 5.00 -7.97
C LEU A 114 -10.90 5.04 -6.49
N CYS A 115 -11.37 6.17 -5.97
CA CYS A 115 -11.69 6.28 -4.54
C CYS A 115 -13.09 5.73 -4.27
N LEU A 116 -13.15 4.58 -3.60
CA LEU A 116 -14.42 3.92 -3.28
C LEU A 116 -15.00 4.32 -1.91
N PHE A 117 -14.27 5.09 -1.11
CA PHE A 117 -14.70 5.47 0.23
C PHE A 117 -15.74 6.60 0.17
N ASP A 118 -16.79 6.51 1.00
CA ASP A 118 -17.75 7.61 1.23
C ASP A 118 -17.22 8.63 2.23
N GLU A 119 -16.53 8.15 3.26
CA GLU A 119 -15.95 8.92 4.36
C GLU A 119 -14.45 8.64 4.46
N SER A 120 -13.72 9.49 5.17
CA SER A 120 -12.27 9.35 5.30
C SER A 120 -11.87 7.99 5.91
N PRO A 121 -11.06 7.17 5.20
CA PRO A 121 -10.59 5.90 5.74
C PRO A 121 -9.50 6.08 6.80
N LEU A 122 -8.97 7.29 7.00
CA LEU A 122 -7.78 7.54 7.81
C LEU A 122 -7.95 7.16 9.28
N THR A 123 -9.15 7.33 9.85
CA THR A 123 -9.43 6.92 11.24
C THR A 123 -9.33 5.40 11.40
N LEU A 124 -9.94 4.64 10.49
CA LEU A 124 -9.87 3.18 10.48
C LEU A 124 -8.44 2.70 10.27
N LEU A 125 -7.74 3.30 9.30
CA LEU A 125 -6.36 2.93 8.99
C LEU A 125 -5.41 3.25 10.15
N ASN A 126 -5.57 4.38 10.84
CA ASN A 126 -4.79 4.66 12.05
C ASN A 126 -4.99 3.59 13.13
N MET A 127 -6.23 3.14 13.34
CA MET A 127 -6.51 2.05 14.28
C MET A 127 -5.83 0.74 13.84
N LEU A 128 -5.97 0.35 12.57
CA LEU A 128 -5.35 -0.85 12.02
C LEU A 128 -3.82 -0.84 12.17
N PHE A 129 -3.19 0.28 11.81
CA PHE A 129 -1.75 0.44 11.93
C PHE A 129 -1.30 0.44 13.38
N GLY A 130 -2.02 1.12 14.28
CA GLY A 130 -1.78 1.05 15.73
C GLY A 130 -1.76 -0.39 16.27
N LEU A 131 -2.75 -1.20 15.88
CA LEU A 131 -2.84 -2.62 16.27
C LEU A 131 -1.65 -3.43 15.73
N ARG A 132 -1.28 -3.24 14.46
CA ARG A 132 -0.14 -3.94 13.84
C ARG A 132 1.21 -3.53 14.45
N ARG A 133 1.32 -2.29 14.93
CA ARG A 133 2.54 -1.75 15.54
C ARG A 133 2.68 -2.05 17.02
N LYS A 134 1.62 -2.53 17.70
CA LYS A 134 1.65 -2.96 19.11
C LYS A 134 2.26 -1.89 20.04
N GLY A 135 1.92 -0.63 19.83
CA GLY A 135 2.41 0.51 20.62
C GLY A 135 3.75 1.10 20.17
N MET A 136 4.42 0.53 19.15
CA MET A 136 5.60 1.16 18.55
C MET A 136 5.19 2.36 17.69
N GLY A 137 5.86 3.50 17.87
CA GLY A 137 5.66 4.68 17.03
C GLY A 137 5.96 4.40 15.55
N TYR A 138 5.21 5.06 14.67
CA TYR A 138 5.37 4.96 13.21
C TYR A 138 5.11 6.30 12.50
N GLN A 139 4.90 7.39 13.25
CA GLN A 139 4.47 8.69 12.73
C GLN A 139 5.49 9.33 11.78
N GLN A 140 6.76 8.95 11.86
CA GLN A 140 7.82 9.46 10.99
C GLN A 140 7.99 8.67 9.68
N THR A 141 7.31 7.53 9.53
CA THR A 141 7.36 6.76 8.28
C THR A 141 6.47 7.39 7.20
N HIS A 142 6.58 6.94 5.95
CA HIS A 142 5.74 7.43 4.85
C HIS A 142 4.26 7.25 5.20
N MET A 143 3.87 6.04 5.59
CA MET A 143 2.49 5.77 5.98
C MET A 143 2.07 6.53 7.25
N GLY A 144 2.97 6.72 8.22
CA GLY A 144 2.70 7.55 9.39
C GLY A 144 2.35 8.99 9.02
N LYS A 145 3.12 9.60 8.11
CA LYS A 145 2.86 10.94 7.59
C LYS A 145 1.50 10.99 6.87
N ILE A 146 1.24 10.06 5.95
CA ILE A 146 -0.04 9.98 5.20
C ILE A 146 -1.24 9.89 6.15
N LEU A 147 -1.20 8.97 7.11
CA LEU A 147 -2.32 8.75 8.03
C LEU A 147 -2.57 9.90 9.02
N HIS A 148 -1.60 10.82 9.14
CA HIS A 148 -1.73 12.04 9.96
C HIS A 148 -1.83 13.29 9.08
N ALA A 149 -2.34 13.15 7.85
CA ALA A 149 -2.60 14.25 6.92
C ALA A 149 -1.36 15.09 6.57
N ARG A 150 -0.16 14.51 6.66
CA ARG A 150 1.10 15.15 6.26
C ARG A 150 1.44 14.75 4.82
N LEU A 151 1.92 15.73 4.06
CA LEU A 151 2.39 15.52 2.71
C LEU A 151 3.71 14.74 2.70
N LEU A 152 3.87 13.96 1.63
CA LEU A 152 5.16 13.47 1.21
C LEU A 152 5.58 14.22 -0.05
N LEU A 153 6.87 14.52 -0.13
CA LEU A 153 7.51 15.09 -1.31
C LEU A 153 8.40 14.05 -1.97
N GLN A 154 8.85 14.31 -3.19
CA GLN A 154 9.73 13.40 -3.90
C GLN A 154 11.03 13.12 -3.11
N GLU A 155 11.57 14.12 -2.41
CA GLU A 155 12.73 14.02 -1.52
C GLU A 155 12.56 13.02 -0.36
N ASP A 156 11.33 12.72 0.07
CA ASP A 156 11.11 11.69 1.10
C ASP A 156 11.45 10.28 0.60
N PHE A 157 11.63 10.10 -0.71
CA PHE A 157 11.94 8.82 -1.35
C PHE A 157 13.37 8.73 -1.82
N ASP A 158 14.13 9.82 -1.76
CA ASP A 158 15.54 9.85 -2.07
C ASP A 158 16.28 9.17 -0.90
N VAL A 159 16.68 7.92 -1.12
CA VAL A 159 17.53 7.21 -0.17
C VAL A 159 18.91 7.87 -0.26
N GLU A 160 19.27 8.72 0.70
CA GLU A 160 20.68 9.02 0.94
C GLU A 160 21.35 7.68 1.30
N ASP A 161 22.09 7.11 0.35
CA ASP A 161 23.10 6.09 0.65
C ASP A 161 24.08 6.71 1.66
N LYS A 162 23.88 6.41 2.95
CA LYS A 162 24.82 6.71 4.03
C LYS A 162 25.43 5.41 4.56
#